data_AF-A0A9X0WLB8-F1
#
_entry.id   AF-A0A9X0WLB8-F1
#
_cell.length_a   1.000
_cell.length_b   1.000
_cell.length_c   1.000
_cell.angle_alpha   90.00
_cell.angle_beta   90.00
_cell.angle_gamma   90.00
#
_symmetry.space_group_name_H-M   'P 1'
#
loop_
_entity.id
_entity.type
_entity.pdbx_description
1 polymer ?
#
loop_
_entity_poly.entity_id
_entity_poly.type
_entity_poly.pdbx_seq_one_letter_code
_entity_poly.pdbx_strand_id
1 'polypeptide(L)'
;MAKQAFVTDEERLNQEITHAKEYNKELKAHNLQLTNDVKKLTAESNSLKQRVRRGQAQADQLAAQKQKVSGLLASNQKLLTDSRTELGRQEKIYSEFKSGKIATNPETEKLMQEITVLKTNITKLDGETKKLAAVNDRLSV
;
A
#
# COMPACT_ATOMS: atom_id res chain seq x y z
N MET A 1 -20.97 -19.64 -35.37
CA MET A 1 -19.61 -19.87 -34.81
C MET A 1 -19.15 -18.57 -34.16
N ALA A 2 -19.00 -18.56 -32.83
CA ALA A 2 -18.54 -17.37 -32.12
C ALA A 2 -17.04 -17.18 -32.37
N LYS A 3 -16.66 -16.04 -32.98
CA LYS A 3 -15.25 -15.62 -33.05
C LYS A 3 -14.81 -15.26 -31.63
N GLN A 4 -13.96 -16.08 -31.02
CA GLN A 4 -13.21 -15.66 -29.84
C GLN A 4 -12.39 -14.43 -30.25
N ALA A 5 -12.70 -13.27 -29.69
CA ALA A 5 -11.91 -12.07 -29.89
C ALA A 5 -10.57 -12.28 -29.21
N PHE A 6 -9.54 -12.58 -29.99
CA PHE A 6 -8.17 -12.62 -29.49
C PHE A 6 -7.76 -11.17 -29.17
N VAL A 7 -7.63 -10.86 -27.87
CA VAL A 7 -7.01 -9.61 -27.43
C VAL A 7 -5.55 -9.63 -27.90
N THR A 8 -5.14 -8.59 -28.62
CA THR A 8 -3.77 -8.48 -29.10
C THR A 8 -2.80 -8.21 -27.94
N ASP A 9 -1.51 -8.52 -28.12
CA ASP A 9 -0.49 -8.22 -27.09
C ASP A 9 -0.46 -6.72 -26.74
N GLU A 10 -0.76 -5.85 -27.70
CA GLU A 10 -0.83 -4.39 -27.51
C GLU A 10 -2.05 -3.98 -26.67
N GLU A 11 -3.22 -4.55 -26.94
CA GLU A 11 -4.41 -4.31 -26.11
C GLU A 11 -4.22 -4.83 -24.68
N ARG A 12 -3.61 -6.02 -24.53
CA ARG A 12 -3.25 -6.57 -23.21
C ARG A 12 -2.28 -5.63 -22.48
N LEU A 13 -1.25 -5.13 -23.15
CA LEU A 13 -0.28 -4.19 -22.58
C LEU A 13 -0.96 -2.90 -22.10
N ASN A 14 -1.85 -2.33 -22.91
CA ASN A 14 -2.58 -1.12 -22.56
C ASN A 14 -3.54 -1.33 -21.36
N GLN A 15 -4.18 -2.50 -21.27
CA GLN A 15 -4.99 -2.87 -20.11
C GLN A 15 -4.13 -2.96 -18.84
N GLU A 16 -2.95 -3.58 -18.92
CA GLU A 16 -2.04 -3.71 -17.78
C GLU A 16 -1.48 -2.37 -17.31
N ILE A 17 -1.18 -1.45 -18.24
CA ILE A 17 -0.79 -0.07 -17.91
C ILE A 17 -1.93 0.66 -17.21
N THR A 18 -3.17 0.50 -17.69
CA THR A 18 -4.35 1.14 -17.08
C THR A 18 -4.58 0.62 -15.67
N HIS A 19 -4.52 -0.70 -15.49
CA HIS A 19 -4.62 -1.33 -14.18
C HIS A 19 -3.52 -0.85 -13.23
N ALA A 20 -2.26 -0.83 -13.68
CA ALA A 20 -1.14 -0.36 -12.87
C ALA A 20 -1.31 1.11 -12.42
N LYS A 21 -1.81 1.98 -13.30
CA LYS A 21 -2.12 3.38 -13.00
C LYS A 21 -3.20 3.53 -11.95
N GLU A 22 -4.30 2.79 -12.08
CA GLU A 22 -5.40 2.82 -11.12
C GLU A 22 -4.95 2.34 -9.75
N TYR A 23 -4.24 1.20 -9.70
CA TYR A 23 -3.67 0.67 -8.47
C TYR A 23 -2.69 1.67 -7.82
N ASN A 24 -1.80 2.28 -8.61
CA ASN A 24 -0.87 3.30 -8.13
C ASN A 24 -1.59 4.54 -7.56
N LYS A 25 -2.66 4.98 -8.20
CA LYS A 25 -3.47 6.11 -7.74
C LYS A 25 -4.11 5.82 -6.38
N GLU A 26 -4.71 4.64 -6.24
CA GLU A 26 -5.35 4.22 -4.98
C GLU A 26 -4.32 4.05 -3.86
N LEU A 27 -3.22 3.37 -4.12
CA LEU A 27 -2.16 3.15 -3.13
C LEU A 27 -1.50 4.48 -2.70
N LYS A 28 -1.34 5.44 -3.62
CA LYS A 28 -0.86 6.78 -3.30
C LYS A 28 -1.83 7.54 -2.40
N ALA A 29 -3.14 7.49 -2.69
CA ALA A 29 -4.16 8.13 -1.86
C ALA A 29 -4.19 7.51 -0.45
N HIS A 30 -4.14 6.18 -0.37
CA HIS A 30 -4.05 5.46 0.89
C HIS A 30 -2.80 5.84 1.69
N ASN A 31 -1.63 5.90 1.05
CA ASN A 31 -0.39 6.35 1.68
C ASN A 31 -0.48 7.77 2.27
N LEU A 32 -1.17 8.68 1.59
CA LEU A 32 -1.38 10.04 2.09
C LEU A 32 -2.26 10.02 3.34
N GLN A 33 -3.35 9.27 3.32
CA GLN A 33 -4.25 9.11 4.46
C GLN A 33 -3.52 8.49 5.66
N LEU A 34 -2.79 7.39 5.44
CA LEU A 34 -2.03 6.71 6.48
C LEU A 34 -0.97 7.61 7.12
N THR A 35 -0.29 8.44 6.32
CA THR A 35 0.69 9.41 6.84
C THR A 35 0.03 10.36 7.85
N ASN A 36 -1.19 10.83 7.56
CA ASN A 36 -1.94 11.72 8.45
C ASN A 36 -2.43 10.97 9.69
N ASP A 37 -2.93 9.75 9.52
CA ASP A 37 -3.41 8.91 10.61
C ASP A 37 -2.27 8.57 11.58
N VAL A 38 -1.08 8.19 11.09
CA VAL A 38 0.11 7.94 11.92
C VAL A 38 0.47 9.17 12.75
N LYS A 39 0.49 10.37 12.15
CA LYS A 39 0.77 11.62 12.88
C LYS A 39 -0.24 11.87 13.99
N LYS A 40 -1.53 11.76 13.67
CA LYS A 40 -2.63 11.97 14.61
C LYS A 40 -2.58 10.95 15.75
N LEU A 41 -2.49 9.66 15.42
CA LEU A 41 -2.43 8.57 16.40
C LEU A 41 -1.20 8.67 17.29
N THR A 42 -0.05 9.13 16.76
CA THR A 42 1.14 9.40 17.57
C THR A 42 0.87 10.46 18.64
N ALA A 43 0.27 11.59 18.26
CA ALA A 43 -0.04 12.67 19.19
C ALA A 43 -1.08 12.24 20.24
N GLU A 44 -2.16 11.60 19.80
CA GLU A 44 -3.22 11.08 20.66
C GLU A 44 -2.67 10.06 21.68
N SER A 45 -1.84 9.12 21.22
CA SER A 45 -1.26 8.07 22.06
C SER A 45 -0.32 8.65 23.13
N ASN A 46 0.51 9.63 22.76
CA ASN A 46 1.40 10.30 23.71
C ASN A 46 0.61 11.06 24.78
N SER A 47 -0.43 11.81 24.37
CA SER A 47 -1.30 12.55 25.29
C SER A 47 -2.03 11.60 26.24
N LEU A 48 -2.62 10.52 25.71
CA LEU A 48 -3.35 9.54 26.50
C LEU A 48 -2.45 8.84 27.51
N LYS A 49 -1.25 8.40 27.10
CA LYS A 49 -0.28 7.76 28.01
C LYS A 49 0.12 8.68 29.16
N GLN A 50 0.32 9.98 28.88
CA GLN A 50 0.61 10.96 29.93
C GLN A 50 -0.57 11.17 30.88
N ARG A 51 -1.81 11.23 30.37
CA ARG A 51 -3.01 11.38 31.20
C ARG A 51 -3.22 10.17 32.11
N VAL A 52 -3.01 8.95 31.59
CA VAL A 52 -3.09 7.71 32.39
C VAL A 52 -2.05 7.75 33.52
N ARG A 53 -0.80 8.14 33.22
CA ARG A 53 0.26 8.30 34.25
C ARG A 53 -0.08 9.31 35.34
N ARG A 54 -0.87 10.34 35.01
CA ARG A 54 -1.34 11.37 35.96
C ARG A 54 -2.65 10.99 36.65
N GLY A 55 -3.21 9.81 36.39
CA GLY A 55 -4.53 9.40 36.89
C GLY A 55 -5.72 10.16 36.27
N GLN A 56 -5.50 10.89 35.17
CA GLN A 56 -6.49 11.72 34.47
C GLN A 56 -7.20 10.99 33.31
N ALA A 57 -6.89 9.70 33.15
CA ALA A 57 -7.46 8.79 32.17
C ALA A 57 -7.34 7.36 32.70
N GLN A 58 -8.21 6.47 32.24
CA GLN A 58 -8.24 5.06 32.66
C GLN A 58 -7.35 4.21 31.76
N ALA A 59 -6.79 3.13 32.31
CA ALA A 59 -6.01 2.16 31.54
C ALA A 59 -6.81 1.55 30.37
N ASP A 60 -8.12 1.37 30.54
CA ASP A 60 -9.01 0.86 29.50
C ASP A 60 -9.06 1.76 28.26
N GLN A 61 -8.89 3.08 28.43
CA GLN A 61 -8.78 4.00 27.29
C GLN A 61 -7.50 3.74 26.48
N LEU A 62 -6.40 3.41 27.14
CA LEU A 62 -5.14 3.05 26.48
C LEU A 62 -5.28 1.72 25.73
N ALA A 63 -5.95 0.74 26.33
CA ALA A 63 -6.25 -0.55 25.70
C ALA A 63 -7.14 -0.39 24.46
N ALA A 64 -8.19 0.43 24.54
CA ALA A 64 -9.06 0.72 23.39
C ALA A 64 -8.31 1.41 22.25
N GLN A 65 -7.45 2.39 22.57
CA GLN A 65 -6.60 3.04 21.56
C GLN A 65 -5.63 2.03 20.93
N LYS A 66 -5.03 1.14 21.74
CA LYS A 66 -4.13 0.09 21.23
C LYS A 66 -4.87 -0.85 20.27
N GLN A 67 -6.09 -1.26 20.60
CA GLN A 67 -6.91 -2.12 19.73
C GLN A 67 -7.20 -1.43 18.39
N LYS A 68 -7.54 -0.14 18.40
CA LYS A 68 -7.74 0.66 17.18
C LYS A 68 -6.48 0.71 16.31
N VAL A 69 -5.34 1.01 16.91
CA VAL A 69 -4.04 1.05 16.20
C VAL A 69 -3.66 -0.33 15.66
N SER A 70 -3.89 -1.39 16.44
CA SER A 70 -3.63 -2.78 16.03
C SER A 70 -4.49 -3.20 14.82
N GLY A 71 -5.77 -2.81 14.78
CA GLY A 71 -6.65 -3.09 13.63
C GLY A 71 -6.22 -2.38 12.35
N LEU A 72 -5.79 -1.11 12.47
CA LEU A 72 -5.19 -0.39 11.35
C LEU A 72 -3.88 -1.06 10.90
N LEU A 73 -3.02 -1.45 11.83
CA LEU A 73 -1.75 -2.13 11.53
C LEU A 73 -1.98 -3.43 10.75
N ALA A 74 -2.90 -4.27 11.18
CA ALA A 74 -3.24 -5.52 10.49
C ALA A 74 -3.74 -5.26 9.06
N SER A 75 -4.63 -4.28 8.89
CA SER A 75 -5.16 -3.89 7.57
C SER A 75 -4.05 -3.42 6.63
N ASN A 76 -3.11 -2.62 7.15
CA ASN A 76 -1.95 -2.11 6.41
C ASN A 76 -0.95 -3.21 6.03
N GLN A 77 -0.70 -4.17 6.93
CA GLN A 77 0.13 -5.35 6.64
C GLN A 77 -0.47 -6.23 5.54
N LYS A 78 -1.79 -6.38 5.53
CA LYS A 78 -2.50 -7.08 4.46
C LYS A 78 -2.31 -6.34 3.13
N LEU A 79 -2.61 -5.03 3.09
CA LEU A 79 -2.43 -4.23 1.87
C LEU A 79 -0.99 -4.23 1.36
N LEU A 80 0.00 -4.25 2.26
CA LEU A 80 1.41 -4.35 1.91
C LEU A 80 1.75 -5.68 1.24
N THR A 81 1.22 -6.78 1.77
CA THR A 81 1.35 -8.12 1.17
C THR A 81 0.70 -8.16 -0.20
N ASP A 82 -0.55 -7.69 -0.31
CA ASP A 82 -1.29 -7.65 -1.57
C ASP A 82 -0.55 -6.81 -2.63
N SER A 83 -0.01 -5.65 -2.23
CA SER A 83 0.74 -4.77 -3.14
C SER A 83 2.06 -5.37 -3.60
N ARG A 84 2.75 -6.14 -2.74
CA ARG A 84 3.97 -6.88 -3.14
C ARG A 84 3.64 -8.00 -4.12
N THR A 85 2.52 -8.68 -3.93
CA THR A 85 2.01 -9.68 -4.89
C THR A 85 1.69 -9.04 -6.24
N GLU A 86 1.00 -7.90 -6.24
CA GLU A 86 0.70 -7.16 -7.48
C GLU A 86 1.97 -6.68 -8.18
N LEU A 87 2.96 -6.18 -7.43
CA LEU A 87 4.26 -5.82 -7.98
C LEU A 87 4.92 -7.01 -8.70
N GLY A 88 4.96 -8.18 -8.05
CA GLY A 88 5.53 -9.39 -8.66
C GLY A 88 4.77 -9.82 -9.93
N ARG A 89 3.44 -9.67 -9.94
CA ARG A 89 2.61 -9.92 -11.14
C ARG A 89 2.99 -8.98 -12.27
N GLN A 90 3.07 -7.68 -12.01
CA GLN A 90 3.41 -6.66 -13.00
C GLN A 90 4.83 -6.83 -13.55
N GLU A 91 5.80 -7.15 -12.69
CA GLU A 91 7.18 -7.44 -13.12
C GLU A 91 7.26 -8.65 -14.05
N LYS A 92 6.49 -9.70 -13.75
CA LYS A 92 6.39 -10.87 -14.63
C LYS A 92 5.79 -10.50 -15.98
N ILE A 93 4.69 -9.76 -15.99
CA ILE A 93 4.02 -9.31 -17.22
C ILE A 93 4.92 -8.42 -18.06
N TYR A 94 5.64 -7.48 -17.43
CA TYR A 94 6.63 -6.66 -18.12
C TYR A 94 7.71 -7.52 -18.75
N SER A 95 8.21 -8.55 -18.05
CA SER A 95 9.19 -9.49 -18.60
C SER A 95 8.65 -10.28 -19.80
N GLU A 96 7.37 -10.68 -19.78
CA GLU A 96 6.71 -11.32 -20.92
C GLU A 96 6.68 -10.39 -22.14
N PHE A 97 6.28 -9.14 -21.98
CA PHE A 97 6.24 -8.19 -23.09
C PHE A 97 7.64 -7.81 -23.61
N LYS A 98 8.62 -7.67 -22.71
CA LYS A 98 10.01 -7.33 -23.06
C LYS A 98 10.73 -8.46 -23.81
N SER A 99 10.33 -9.71 -23.61
CA SER A 99 10.87 -10.87 -24.34
C SER A 99 10.03 -11.28 -25.55
N GLY A 100 8.84 -10.66 -25.71
CA GLY A 100 7.86 -11.01 -26.72
C GLY A 100 7.98 -10.21 -28.02
N LYS A 101 6.98 -10.39 -28.89
CA LYS A 101 6.93 -9.77 -30.23
C LYS A 101 6.82 -8.24 -30.19
N ILE A 102 6.38 -7.68 -29.06
CA ILE A 102 6.20 -6.24 -28.86
C ILE A 102 7.28 -5.63 -27.96
N ALA A 103 8.44 -6.27 -27.83
CA ALA A 103 9.54 -5.80 -26.98
C ALA A 103 9.99 -4.37 -27.26
N THR A 104 9.90 -3.92 -28.52
CA THR A 104 10.27 -2.57 -28.96
C THR A 104 9.11 -1.57 -28.89
N ASN A 105 7.93 -1.99 -28.42
CA ASN A 105 6.77 -1.12 -28.28
C ASN A 105 7.04 -0.08 -27.16
N PRO A 106 6.92 1.23 -27.45
CA PRO A 106 7.12 2.29 -26.46
C PRO A 106 6.22 2.19 -25.21
N GLU A 107 5.05 1.56 -25.32
CA GLU A 107 4.15 1.34 -24.18
C GLU A 107 4.76 0.40 -23.14
N THR A 108 5.67 -0.49 -23.53
CA THR A 108 6.40 -1.39 -22.60
C THR A 108 7.21 -0.57 -21.58
N GLU A 109 7.78 0.57 -22.00
CA GLU A 109 8.46 1.50 -21.11
C GLU A 109 7.49 2.21 -20.15
N LYS A 110 6.26 2.51 -20.58
CA LYS A 110 5.24 3.07 -19.68
C LYS A 110 4.84 2.08 -18.60
N LEU A 111 4.71 0.79 -18.93
CA LEU A 111 4.46 -0.24 -17.92
C LEU A 111 5.60 -0.30 -16.89
N MET A 112 6.87 -0.22 -17.33
CA MET A 112 8.03 -0.15 -16.43
C MET A 112 7.99 1.07 -15.50
N GLN A 113 7.56 2.23 -16.01
CA GLN A 113 7.40 3.43 -15.21
C GLN A 113 6.34 3.23 -14.12
N GLU A 114 5.19 2.64 -14.45
CA GLU A 114 4.14 2.35 -13.47
C GLU A 114 4.59 1.32 -12.42
N ILE A 115 5.37 0.31 -12.81
CA ILE A 115 6.01 -0.63 -11.87
C ILE A 115 6.94 0.10 -10.91
N THR A 116 7.71 1.08 -11.40
CA THR A 116 8.61 1.88 -10.57
C THR A 116 7.84 2.73 -9.57
N VAL A 117 6.74 3.35 -10.01
CA VAL A 117 5.82 4.09 -9.12
C VAL A 117 5.23 3.16 -8.06
N LEU A 118 4.84 1.95 -8.43
CA LEU A 118 4.32 0.94 -7.50
C LEU A 118 5.34 0.56 -6.42
N LYS A 119 6.60 0.33 -6.81
CA LYS A 119 7.70 0.08 -5.85
C LYS A 119 7.87 1.23 -4.86
N THR A 120 7.81 2.47 -5.33
CA THR A 120 7.90 3.66 -4.46
C THR A 120 6.72 3.74 -3.50
N ASN A 121 5.51 3.51 -3.99
CA ASN A 121 4.30 3.51 -3.15
C ASN A 121 4.32 2.39 -2.10
N ILE A 122 4.77 1.19 -2.44
CA ILE A 122 4.96 0.07 -1.50
C ILE A 122 5.98 0.42 -0.43
N THR A 123 7.10 1.02 -0.81
CA THR A 123 8.13 1.46 0.14
C THR A 123 7.59 2.48 1.13
N LYS A 124 6.76 3.42 0.66
CA LYS A 124 6.09 4.39 1.52
C LYS A 124 5.10 3.71 2.47
N LEU A 125 4.29 2.77 1.97
CA LEU A 125 3.34 2.01 2.79
C LEU A 125 4.06 1.23 3.89
N ASP A 126 5.15 0.53 3.56
CA ASP A 126 5.97 -0.21 4.53
C ASP A 126 6.54 0.72 5.61
N GLY A 127 7.05 1.89 5.22
CA GLY A 127 7.58 2.90 6.14
C GLY A 127 6.52 3.44 7.11
N GLU A 128 5.34 3.81 6.63
CA GLU A 128 4.26 4.31 7.48
C GLU A 128 3.66 3.18 8.35
N THR A 129 3.59 1.95 7.84
CA THR A 129 3.17 0.77 8.61
C THR A 129 4.12 0.50 9.78
N LYS A 130 5.44 0.63 9.58
CA LYS A 130 6.45 0.53 10.65
C LYS A 130 6.29 1.63 11.71
N LYS A 131 5.99 2.87 11.29
CA LYS A 131 5.69 3.95 12.25
C LYS A 131 4.43 3.65 13.05
N LEU A 132 3.38 3.13 12.41
CA LEU A 132 2.15 2.73 13.08
C LEU A 132 2.39 1.60 14.10
N ALA A 133 3.23 0.62 13.77
CA ALA A 133 3.67 -0.41 14.71
C ALA A 133 4.35 0.20 15.94
N ALA A 134 5.26 1.16 15.74
CA ALA A 134 5.91 1.86 16.85
C ALA A 134 4.91 2.65 17.73
N VAL A 135 3.84 3.20 17.16
CA VAL A 135 2.74 3.81 17.94
C VAL A 135 2.02 2.74 18.77
N ASN A 136 1.74 1.58 18.18
CA ASN A 136 1.09 0.47 18.87
C ASN A 136 1.91 -0.02 20.07
N ASP A 137 3.23 -0.17 19.89
CA ASP A 137 4.13 -0.64 20.94
C ASP A 137 4.16 0.34 22.12
N ARG A 138 4.15 1.65 21.85
CA ARG A 138 4.12 2.69 22.88
C ARG A 138 2.84 2.70 23.70
N LEU A 139 1.73 2.23 23.15
CA LEU A 139 0.45 2.09 23.85
C LEU A 139 0.40 0.85 24.76
N SER A 140 1.42 -0.01 24.73
CA SER A 140 1.58 -1.05 25.75
C SER A 140 1.91 -0.42 27.10
N VAL A 141 1.26 -0.94 28.14
CA VAL A 141 1.48 -0.59 29.56
C VAL A 141 2.84 -1.09 29.98
#